data_AF-A0A537JLU1-F1
#
_entry.id   AF-A0A537JLU1-F1
#
_cell.length_a   1.000
_cell.length_b   1.000
_cell.length_c   1.000
_cell.angle_alpha   90.00
_cell.angle_beta   90.00
_cell.angle_gamma   90.00
#
_symmetry.space_group_name_H-M   'P 1'
#
loop_
_entity.id
_entity.type
_entity.pdbx_description
1 polymer ?
#
loop_
_entity_poly.entity_id
_entity_poly.type
_entity_poly.pdbx_seq_one_letter_code
_entity_poly.pdbx_strand_id
1 'polypeptide(L)'
;MIISRVSWGSTMLRAARVLGAAMLAVAPLLFTVQPGGAQPVTFACQPPSTNTNPPGDFLTGGGFILLPGANGNSVHANFGVGGGCKQGGDGHGLWGHLEYIDHGSILTGGAMLNAHWTMITAYAVDIFGDSRARFICGTATTNSPTPLIPSTVNFAVRAADDSGSGTSDKFDIQLTNPTSIPIANAVVYTTFGTGSPPPFHPLVGGNIILHKPNPSTMGSINNESCPAFPAVLNTGTN
;
A
#
# COMPACT_ATOMS: atom_id res chain seq x y z
N MET A 1 -28.76 27.60 58.55
CA MET A 1 -29.77 28.68 58.42
C MET A 1 -30.19 28.77 56.97
N ILE A 2 -31.45 28.41 56.72
CA ILE A 2 -32.41 28.98 55.76
C ILE A 2 -32.01 29.10 54.27
N ILE A 3 -32.79 28.33 53.49
CA ILE A 3 -33.20 28.42 52.08
C ILE A 3 -33.45 29.85 51.57
N SER A 4 -33.08 30.17 50.31
CA SER A 4 -34.03 30.86 49.39
C SER A 4 -33.58 30.85 47.93
N ARG A 5 -34.41 30.24 47.07
CA ARG A 5 -34.55 30.57 45.64
C ARG A 5 -35.48 31.78 45.50
N VAL A 6 -35.23 32.68 44.56
CA VAL A 6 -36.21 33.62 43.94
C VAL A 6 -35.64 33.96 42.54
N SER A 7 -36.18 33.49 41.41
CA SER A 7 -37.44 33.79 40.69
C SER A 7 -37.42 35.06 39.83
N TRP A 8 -37.35 34.84 38.51
CA TRP A 8 -38.13 35.41 37.38
C TRP A 8 -38.75 36.81 37.49
N GLY A 9 -38.60 37.62 36.42
CA GLY A 9 -39.43 38.81 36.21
C GLY A 9 -39.07 39.60 34.96
N SER A 10 -40.00 39.66 34.01
CA SER A 10 -39.89 40.07 32.62
C SER A 10 -40.10 41.56 32.32
N THR A 11 -39.90 41.91 31.04
CA THR A 11 -40.77 42.75 30.17
C THR A 11 -40.47 44.23 29.92
N MET A 12 -40.51 44.55 28.61
CA MET A 12 -41.09 45.73 27.94
C MET A 12 -40.17 46.77 27.26
N LEU A 13 -40.08 46.60 25.94
CA LEU A 13 -40.45 47.55 24.87
C LEU A 13 -40.05 49.03 25.02
N ARG A 14 -39.23 49.51 24.06
CA ARG A 14 -39.48 50.80 23.40
C ARG A 14 -39.19 50.76 21.89
N ALA A 15 -40.30 50.92 21.15
CA ALA A 15 -40.54 51.78 20.00
C ALA A 15 -39.58 51.77 18.78
N ALA A 16 -40.18 51.40 17.65
CA ALA A 16 -39.73 51.53 16.28
C ALA A 16 -39.50 52.99 15.83
N ARG A 17 -38.64 53.16 14.82
CA ARG A 17 -38.85 54.13 13.73
C ARG A 17 -38.12 53.68 12.45
N VAL A 18 -38.92 53.57 11.40
CA VAL A 18 -38.58 53.24 10.01
C VAL A 18 -37.86 54.42 9.34
N LEU A 19 -36.83 54.16 8.56
CA LEU A 19 -36.49 54.95 7.37
C LEU A 19 -35.59 54.13 6.45
N GLY A 20 -36.07 53.90 5.23
CA GLY A 20 -35.43 53.09 4.22
C GLY A 20 -34.21 53.76 3.61
N ALA A 21 -33.28 52.93 3.16
CA ALA A 21 -32.26 53.28 2.18
C ALA A 21 -32.23 52.17 1.13
N ALA A 22 -32.31 52.59 -0.13
CA ALA A 22 -32.36 51.73 -1.30
C ALA A 22 -31.13 50.82 -1.39
N MET A 23 -31.34 49.51 -1.45
CA MET A 23 -30.30 48.53 -1.79
C MET A 23 -30.02 48.62 -3.29
N LEU A 24 -28.91 49.27 -3.68
CA LEU A 24 -28.29 48.99 -4.97
C LEU A 24 -27.67 47.59 -4.88
N ALA A 25 -28.32 46.61 -5.50
CA ALA A 25 -27.78 45.26 -5.66
C ALA A 25 -26.60 45.29 -6.64
N VAL A 26 -25.39 45.43 -6.12
CA VAL A 26 -24.18 45.01 -6.84
C VAL A 26 -24.10 43.51 -6.64
N ALA A 27 -24.46 42.74 -7.68
CA ALA A 27 -24.25 41.30 -7.67
C ALA A 27 -22.75 41.03 -7.65
N PRO A 28 -22.17 40.46 -6.59
CA PRO A 28 -20.82 39.93 -6.69
C PRO A 28 -20.88 38.76 -7.68
N LEU A 29 -20.11 38.87 -8.76
CA LEU A 29 -19.71 37.70 -9.54
C LEU A 29 -18.97 36.76 -8.58
N LEU A 30 -19.72 35.86 -7.97
CA LEU A 30 -19.21 34.67 -7.31
C LEU A 30 -18.54 33.84 -8.41
N PHE A 31 -17.23 34.02 -8.57
CA PHE A 31 -16.40 32.97 -9.12
C PHE A 31 -16.51 31.80 -8.15
N THR A 32 -17.43 30.89 -8.41
CA THR A 32 -17.36 29.55 -7.86
C THR A 32 -16.09 28.95 -8.43
N VAL A 33 -15.00 29.01 -7.68
CA VAL A 33 -13.91 28.07 -7.85
C VAL A 33 -14.55 26.73 -7.59
N GLN A 34 -14.91 26.04 -8.67
CA GLN A 34 -15.29 24.65 -8.61
C GLN A 34 -14.10 23.97 -7.95
N PRO A 35 -14.21 23.39 -6.73
CA PRO A 35 -13.16 22.54 -6.24
C PRO A 35 -13.00 21.50 -7.34
N GLY A 36 -11.85 21.51 -8.01
CA GLY A 36 -11.52 20.51 -9.02
C GLY A 36 -11.72 19.19 -8.31
N GLY A 37 -12.83 18.53 -8.60
CA GLY A 37 -13.18 17.27 -7.98
C GLY A 37 -12.04 16.35 -8.35
N ALA A 38 -11.17 16.04 -7.40
CA ALA A 38 -10.25 14.94 -7.52
C ALA A 38 -11.12 13.77 -7.93
N GLN A 39 -11.05 13.40 -9.21
CA GLN A 39 -11.72 12.20 -9.66
C GLN A 39 -11.11 11.10 -8.79
N PRO A 40 -11.91 10.31 -8.06
CA PRO A 40 -11.36 9.16 -7.38
C PRO A 40 -10.63 8.37 -8.46
N VAL A 41 -9.31 8.23 -8.32
CA VAL A 41 -8.53 7.39 -9.22
C VAL A 41 -9.03 5.98 -8.94
N THR A 42 -10.03 5.54 -9.70
CA THR A 42 -10.58 4.21 -9.59
C THR A 42 -9.55 3.30 -10.23
N PHE A 43 -8.65 2.78 -9.40
CA PHE A 43 -7.76 1.71 -9.78
C PHE A 43 -8.62 0.44 -9.95
N ALA A 44 -9.22 0.27 -11.13
CA ALA A 44 -10.07 -0.86 -11.44
C ALA A 44 -9.24 -1.93 -12.14
N CYS A 45 -9.21 -3.14 -11.56
CA CYS A 45 -8.58 -4.30 -12.18
C CYS A 45 -9.02 -4.46 -13.63
N GLN A 46 -8.06 -4.48 -14.55
CA GLN A 46 -8.30 -4.69 -15.96
C GLN A 46 -8.27 -6.20 -16.22
N PRO A 47 -9.37 -6.81 -16.72
CA PRO A 47 -9.33 -8.20 -17.16
C PRO A 47 -8.40 -8.34 -18.39
N PRO A 48 -7.86 -9.54 -18.66
CA PRO A 48 -7.10 -9.80 -19.88
C PRO A 48 -7.92 -9.42 -21.13
N SER A 49 -7.32 -8.64 -22.04
CA SER A 49 -8.01 -7.85 -23.07
C SER A 49 -8.69 -8.58 -24.24
N THR A 50 -9.10 -9.84 -24.11
CA THR A 50 -9.85 -10.52 -25.19
C THR A 50 -10.96 -11.43 -24.65
N ASN A 51 -12.21 -11.03 -24.94
CA ASN A 51 -13.44 -11.82 -25.04
C ASN A 51 -13.60 -13.07 -24.15
N THR A 52 -14.67 -13.09 -23.34
CA THR A 52 -15.15 -14.18 -22.45
C THR A 52 -14.43 -14.38 -21.11
N ASN A 53 -14.20 -13.30 -20.36
CA ASN A 53 -14.03 -13.27 -18.89
C ASN A 53 -13.41 -14.54 -18.24
N PRO A 54 -12.23 -15.04 -18.67
CA PRO A 54 -11.52 -16.04 -17.87
C PRO A 54 -11.12 -15.36 -16.55
N PRO A 55 -11.20 -16.05 -15.39
CA PRO A 55 -10.78 -15.46 -14.12
C PRO A 55 -9.32 -15.06 -14.25
N GLY A 56 -8.99 -13.79 -13.99
CA GLY A 56 -7.61 -13.30 -14.00
C GLY A 56 -6.67 -14.16 -13.14
N ASP A 57 -5.39 -14.09 -13.45
CA ASP A 57 -4.38 -14.76 -12.65
C ASP A 57 -4.34 -14.26 -11.21
N PHE A 58 -3.82 -15.11 -10.33
CA PHE A 58 -3.53 -14.72 -8.95
C PHE A 58 -2.35 -15.53 -8.46
N LEU A 59 -1.59 -14.96 -7.53
CA LEU A 59 -0.42 -15.59 -6.93
C LEU A 59 -0.71 -15.90 -5.47
N THR A 60 -0.32 -17.09 -5.02
CA THR A 60 -0.37 -17.49 -3.61
C THR A 60 0.89 -18.25 -3.25
N GLY A 61 1.36 -18.11 -2.02
CA GLY A 61 2.44 -18.95 -1.55
C GLY A 61 2.87 -18.63 -0.15
N GLY A 62 3.93 -19.31 0.27
CA GLY A 62 4.59 -19.06 1.53
C GLY A 62 5.87 -19.87 1.61
N GLY A 63 6.75 -19.47 2.51
CA GLY A 63 8.06 -20.09 2.62
C GLY A 63 9.00 -19.28 3.47
N PHE A 64 10.29 -19.45 3.21
CA PHE A 64 11.32 -18.62 3.78
C PHE A 64 12.50 -18.43 2.82
N ILE A 65 13.13 -17.27 2.97
CA ILE A 65 14.43 -16.95 2.41
C ILE A 65 15.46 -16.92 3.55
N LEU A 66 16.74 -17.07 3.21
CA LEU A 66 17.83 -16.86 4.16
C LEU A 66 18.40 -15.46 3.99
N LEU A 67 18.44 -14.72 5.10
CA LEU A 67 19.07 -13.41 5.18
C LEU A 67 20.34 -13.49 6.02
N PRO A 68 21.32 -12.60 5.82
CA PRO A 68 22.44 -12.46 6.73
C PRO A 68 21.96 -12.01 8.11
N GLY A 69 22.31 -12.77 9.15
CA GLY A 69 22.05 -12.43 10.55
C GLY A 69 23.10 -11.48 11.12
N ALA A 70 22.70 -10.71 12.14
CA ALA A 70 23.58 -9.73 12.79
C ALA A 70 24.81 -10.35 13.50
N ASN A 71 24.76 -11.65 13.80
CA ASN A 71 25.84 -12.41 14.44
C ASN A 71 26.75 -13.17 13.45
N GLY A 72 26.59 -12.94 12.14
CA GLY A 72 27.36 -13.60 11.08
C GLY A 72 26.81 -14.95 10.61
N ASN A 73 25.76 -15.48 11.24
CA ASN A 73 25.01 -16.66 10.74
C ASN A 73 23.83 -16.22 9.88
N SER A 74 23.28 -17.11 9.05
CA SER A 74 22.02 -16.82 8.35
C SER A 74 20.82 -16.93 9.29
N VAL A 75 19.81 -16.10 9.05
CA VAL A 75 18.50 -16.15 9.73
C VAL A 75 17.39 -16.39 8.71
N HIS A 76 16.30 -17.00 9.16
CA HIS A 76 15.11 -17.16 8.33
C HIS A 76 14.32 -15.86 8.27
N ALA A 77 13.81 -15.54 7.09
CA ALA A 77 12.68 -14.63 6.95
C ALA A 77 11.51 -15.40 6.34
N ASN A 78 10.49 -15.66 7.17
CA ASN A 78 9.30 -16.42 6.81
C ASN A 78 8.25 -15.51 6.21
N PHE A 79 7.44 -16.04 5.29
CA PHE A 79 6.35 -15.27 4.72
C PHE A 79 5.15 -16.15 4.30
N GLY A 80 3.98 -15.52 4.29
CA GLY A 80 2.79 -15.95 3.55
C GLY A 80 2.34 -14.79 2.68
N VAL A 81 2.07 -15.05 1.40
CA VAL A 81 1.69 -14.00 0.46
C VAL A 81 0.58 -14.46 -0.47
N GLY A 82 -0.34 -13.56 -0.79
CA GLY A 82 -1.32 -13.75 -1.84
C GLY A 82 -1.74 -12.43 -2.45
N GLY A 83 -2.04 -12.44 -3.74
CA GLY A 83 -2.54 -11.27 -4.45
C GLY A 83 -3.19 -11.64 -5.76
N GLY A 84 -4.21 -10.90 -6.14
CA GLY A 84 -4.85 -11.05 -7.45
C GLY A 84 -5.95 -10.04 -7.69
N CYS A 85 -6.34 -9.92 -8.95
CA CYS A 85 -7.48 -9.14 -9.37
C CYS A 85 -8.78 -9.95 -9.19
N LYS A 86 -9.72 -9.47 -8.37
CA LYS A 86 -11.01 -10.14 -8.11
C LYS A 86 -12.17 -9.15 -8.12
N GLN A 87 -13.15 -9.36 -9.00
CA GLN A 87 -14.38 -8.57 -9.02
C GLN A 87 -15.09 -8.65 -7.67
N GLY A 88 -15.39 -7.49 -7.06
CA GLY A 88 -16.03 -7.43 -5.74
C GLY A 88 -15.13 -7.85 -4.57
N GLY A 89 -13.81 -7.65 -4.68
CA GLY A 89 -12.84 -7.84 -3.60
C GLY A 89 -13.07 -6.92 -2.39
N ASP A 90 -12.04 -6.30 -1.85
CA ASP A 90 -12.12 -5.34 -0.72
C ASP A 90 -12.83 -4.00 -1.04
N GLY A 91 -13.64 -3.96 -2.09
CA GLY A 91 -14.23 -2.74 -2.65
C GLY A 91 -13.41 -2.10 -3.77
N HIS A 92 -12.13 -2.47 -3.93
CA HIS A 92 -11.24 -1.94 -4.98
C HIS A 92 -10.98 -2.94 -6.12
N GLY A 93 -11.66 -4.09 -6.09
CA GLY A 93 -11.43 -5.15 -7.09
C GLY A 93 -10.15 -5.95 -6.84
N LEU A 94 -9.50 -5.77 -5.69
CA LEU A 94 -8.32 -6.51 -5.26
C LEU A 94 -8.64 -7.51 -4.16
N TRP A 95 -7.80 -8.54 -4.09
CA TRP A 95 -7.71 -9.46 -2.97
C TRP A 95 -6.25 -9.77 -2.71
N GLY A 96 -5.90 -10.05 -1.46
CA GLY A 96 -4.60 -10.59 -1.10
C GLY A 96 -4.34 -10.59 0.39
N HIS A 97 -3.12 -10.97 0.76
CA HIS A 97 -2.59 -10.89 2.12
C HIS A 97 -1.06 -10.85 2.06
N LEU A 98 -0.45 -10.37 3.14
CA LEU A 98 0.96 -10.54 3.44
C LEU A 98 1.15 -10.73 4.94
N GLU A 99 1.87 -11.78 5.30
CA GLU A 99 2.52 -11.93 6.60
C GLU A 99 4.01 -12.11 6.33
N TYR A 100 4.87 -11.30 6.95
CA TYR A 100 6.32 -11.41 6.82
C TYR A 100 6.98 -11.34 8.19
N ILE A 101 7.89 -12.27 8.49
CA ILE A 101 8.59 -12.35 9.77
C ILE A 101 10.09 -12.52 9.50
N ASP A 102 10.88 -11.49 9.75
CA ASP A 102 12.33 -11.56 9.84
C ASP A 102 12.75 -11.89 11.29
N HIS A 103 13.48 -12.99 11.45
CA HIS A 103 13.94 -13.51 12.74
C HIS A 103 15.22 -12.84 13.29
N GLY A 104 15.60 -11.65 12.81
CA GLY A 104 16.72 -10.86 13.36
C GLY A 104 17.90 -10.73 12.40
N SER A 105 17.63 -10.33 11.15
CA SER A 105 18.67 -10.09 10.16
C SER A 105 19.51 -8.85 10.49
N ILE A 106 20.60 -8.68 9.77
CA ILE A 106 21.37 -7.45 9.83
C ILE A 106 20.57 -6.22 9.37
N LEU A 107 19.52 -6.41 8.53
CA LEU A 107 18.69 -5.34 8.01
C LEU A 107 17.85 -4.67 9.11
N THR A 108 17.56 -5.39 10.18
CA THR A 108 16.85 -4.90 11.37
C THR A 108 17.78 -4.62 12.56
N GLY A 109 19.10 -4.72 12.36
CA GLY A 109 20.08 -4.65 13.45
C GLY A 109 19.99 -5.81 14.44
N GLY A 110 19.47 -6.97 14.00
CA GLY A 110 19.28 -8.15 14.84
C GLY A 110 17.94 -8.22 15.57
N ALA A 111 17.07 -7.22 15.41
CA ALA A 111 15.74 -7.23 15.99
C ALA A 111 14.74 -8.04 15.14
N MET A 112 13.80 -8.73 15.78
CA MET A 112 12.71 -9.35 15.01
C MET A 112 11.80 -8.28 14.40
N LEU A 113 11.38 -8.52 13.16
CA LEU A 113 10.42 -7.68 12.44
C LEU A 113 9.29 -8.57 11.94
N ASN A 114 8.06 -8.25 12.32
CA ASN A 114 6.84 -8.76 11.72
C ASN A 114 6.19 -7.60 10.94
N ALA A 115 5.82 -7.85 9.68
CA ALA A 115 4.94 -7.00 8.91
C ALA A 115 3.65 -7.75 8.55
N HIS A 116 2.53 -7.25 9.07
CA HIS A 116 1.20 -7.79 8.84
C HIS A 116 0.41 -6.85 7.94
N TRP A 117 -0.07 -7.35 6.80
CA TRP A 117 -0.85 -6.53 5.87
C TRP A 117 -2.12 -5.94 6.52
N THR A 118 -2.53 -4.79 6.00
CA THR A 118 -3.78 -4.13 6.37
C THR A 118 -4.66 -3.87 5.14
N MET A 119 -4.04 -3.61 3.99
CA MET A 119 -4.72 -3.41 2.72
C MET A 119 -3.81 -3.83 1.57
N ILE A 120 -4.40 -4.31 0.47
CA ILE A 120 -3.71 -4.52 -0.80
C ILE A 120 -4.07 -3.35 -1.72
N THR A 121 -3.06 -2.71 -2.30
CA THR A 121 -3.22 -1.50 -3.11
C THR A 121 -2.82 -1.70 -4.56
N ALA A 122 -2.06 -2.75 -4.88
CA ALA A 122 -1.74 -3.09 -6.26
C ALA A 122 -1.44 -4.58 -6.46
N TYR A 123 -1.75 -5.05 -7.67
CA TYR A 123 -1.34 -6.34 -8.21
C TYR A 123 -0.94 -6.15 -9.67
N ALA A 124 0.28 -6.55 -10.05
CA ALA A 124 0.68 -6.53 -11.46
C ALA A 124 1.75 -7.57 -11.81
N VAL A 125 1.92 -7.75 -13.12
CA VAL A 125 3.04 -8.52 -13.70
C VAL A 125 4.37 -7.87 -13.35
N ASP A 126 5.40 -8.70 -13.21
CA ASP A 126 6.76 -8.25 -13.03
C ASP A 126 7.23 -7.32 -14.15
N ILE A 127 7.66 -6.11 -13.77
CA ILE A 127 8.17 -5.12 -14.72
C ILE A 127 9.59 -5.43 -15.21
N PHE A 128 10.27 -6.37 -14.56
CA PHE A 128 11.62 -6.80 -14.93
C PHE A 128 11.62 -7.96 -15.94
N GLY A 129 10.44 -8.34 -16.44
CA GLY A 129 10.28 -9.28 -17.55
C GLY A 129 10.07 -10.74 -17.15
N ASP A 130 9.98 -11.06 -15.85
CA ASP A 130 9.66 -12.42 -15.41
C ASP A 130 8.15 -12.68 -15.45
N SER A 131 7.68 -13.37 -16.48
CA SER A 131 6.26 -13.68 -16.68
C SER A 131 5.64 -14.53 -15.56
N ARG A 132 6.47 -15.18 -14.73
CA ARG A 132 6.06 -16.01 -13.59
C ARG A 132 6.02 -15.24 -12.28
N ALA A 133 6.49 -13.99 -12.30
CA ALA A 133 6.59 -13.14 -11.12
C ALA A 133 5.49 -12.07 -11.09
N ARG A 134 5.05 -11.72 -9.88
CA ARG A 134 4.05 -10.67 -9.64
C ARG A 134 4.54 -9.71 -8.57
N PHE A 135 4.14 -8.46 -8.74
CA PHE A 135 4.20 -7.46 -7.69
C PHE A 135 2.88 -7.42 -6.94
N ILE A 136 2.95 -7.45 -5.61
CA ILE A 136 1.82 -7.28 -4.70
C ILE A 136 2.20 -6.15 -3.75
N CYS A 137 1.40 -5.08 -3.74
CA CYS A 137 1.68 -3.91 -2.91
C CYS A 137 0.53 -3.64 -1.95
N GLY A 138 0.83 -2.92 -0.88
CA GLY A 138 -0.16 -2.59 0.12
C GLY A 138 0.39 -1.79 1.28
N THR A 139 -0.41 -1.74 2.35
CA THR A 139 -0.02 -1.17 3.64
C THR A 139 0.08 -2.29 4.67
N ALA A 140 0.99 -2.16 5.63
CA ALA A 140 1.16 -3.11 6.72
C ALA A 140 1.38 -2.42 8.06
N THR A 141 1.03 -3.10 9.15
CA THR A 141 1.51 -2.75 10.48
C THR A 141 2.78 -3.52 10.79
N THR A 142 3.64 -2.96 11.63
CA THR A 142 4.87 -3.63 12.09
C THR A 142 4.98 -3.66 13.60
N ASN A 143 5.70 -4.65 14.13
CA ASN A 143 6.07 -4.72 15.55
C ASN A 143 7.52 -4.26 15.80
N SER A 144 8.13 -3.56 14.84
CA SER A 144 9.56 -3.31 14.87
C SER A 144 9.95 -2.51 16.12
N PRO A 145 10.93 -2.98 16.93
CA PRO A 145 11.40 -2.22 18.09
C PRO A 145 12.40 -1.13 17.69
N THR A 146 12.82 -1.07 16.42
CA THR A 146 13.74 -0.05 15.93
C THR A 146 12.97 1.21 15.50
N PRO A 147 13.46 2.41 15.86
CA PRO A 147 12.84 3.67 15.44
C PRO A 147 12.94 3.92 13.93
N LEU A 148 13.74 3.12 13.21
CA LEU A 148 13.90 3.24 11.76
C LEU A 148 12.71 2.68 10.98
N ILE A 149 12.00 1.68 11.54
CA ILE A 149 10.86 1.06 10.89
C ILE A 149 9.61 1.45 11.68
N PRO A 150 8.74 2.31 11.13
CA PRO A 150 7.54 2.76 11.84
C PRO A 150 6.52 1.63 12.01
N SER A 151 5.57 1.82 12.93
CA SER A 151 4.48 0.87 13.21
C SER A 151 3.51 0.69 12.03
N THR A 152 3.57 1.56 11.02
CA THR A 152 2.79 1.48 9.79
C THR A 152 3.71 1.80 8.62
N VAL A 153 3.68 0.96 7.59
CA VAL A 153 4.52 1.05 6.39
C VAL A 153 3.71 0.78 5.14
N ASN A 154 4.22 1.22 3.99
CA ASN A 154 3.83 0.63 2.71
C ASN A 154 4.74 -0.56 2.42
N PHE A 155 4.23 -1.59 1.75
CA PHE A 155 5.03 -2.72 1.29
C PHE A 155 4.89 -2.95 -0.21
N ALA A 156 5.94 -3.50 -0.81
CA ALA A 156 5.93 -4.08 -2.14
C ALA A 156 6.64 -5.43 -2.08
N VAL A 157 5.95 -6.47 -2.50
CA VAL A 157 6.49 -7.82 -2.62
C VAL A 157 6.65 -8.16 -4.09
N ARG A 158 7.77 -8.77 -4.45
CA ARG A 158 7.96 -9.49 -5.72
C ARG A 158 7.99 -10.98 -5.41
N ALA A 159 7.11 -11.76 -6.01
CA ALA A 159 7.00 -13.20 -5.76
C ALA A 159 6.87 -13.97 -7.08
N ALA A 160 7.51 -15.14 -7.21
CA ALA A 160 7.51 -15.91 -8.45
C ALA A 160 7.38 -17.43 -8.22
N ASP A 161 6.61 -18.06 -9.10
CA ASP A 161 6.50 -19.51 -9.25
C ASP A 161 7.53 -19.99 -10.28
N ASP A 162 8.69 -20.44 -9.80
CA ASP A 162 9.82 -20.88 -10.62
C ASP A 162 9.96 -22.41 -10.66
N SER A 163 8.97 -23.12 -10.11
CA SER A 163 8.92 -24.58 -9.96
C SER A 163 9.09 -25.38 -11.27
N GLY A 164 8.89 -24.74 -12.43
CA GLY A 164 9.05 -25.34 -13.76
C GLY A 164 10.48 -25.44 -14.32
N SER A 165 11.49 -24.80 -13.72
CA SER A 165 12.86 -24.72 -14.27
C SER A 165 13.94 -25.46 -13.46
N GLY A 166 13.55 -26.29 -12.48
CA GLY A 166 14.52 -26.91 -11.55
C GLY A 166 15.18 -25.89 -10.61
N THR A 167 14.62 -24.68 -10.55
CA THR A 167 15.01 -23.59 -9.66
C THR A 167 13.96 -23.44 -8.57
N SER A 168 14.39 -22.96 -7.39
CA SER A 168 13.45 -22.61 -6.33
C SER A 168 12.64 -21.37 -6.72
N ASP A 169 11.40 -21.31 -6.26
CA ASP A 169 10.55 -20.12 -6.25
C ASP A 169 11.28 -18.92 -5.65
N LYS A 170 10.77 -17.70 -5.86
CA LYS A 170 11.48 -16.49 -5.41
C LYS A 170 10.59 -15.50 -4.69
N PHE A 171 11.18 -14.78 -3.73
CA PHE A 171 10.49 -13.78 -2.93
C PHE A 171 11.42 -12.63 -2.54
N ASP A 172 10.96 -11.39 -2.73
CA ASP A 172 11.58 -10.18 -2.19
C ASP A 172 10.53 -9.22 -1.65
N ILE A 173 10.92 -8.41 -0.67
CA ILE A 173 10.06 -7.41 -0.03
C ILE A 173 10.81 -6.09 0.18
N GLN A 174 10.11 -4.99 -0.01
CA GLN A 174 10.54 -3.65 0.38
C GLN A 174 9.47 -2.99 1.24
N LEU A 175 9.88 -2.35 2.33
CA LEU A 175 9.04 -1.51 3.17
C LEU A 175 9.48 -0.06 3.05
N THR A 176 8.51 0.83 2.97
CA THR A 176 8.76 2.27 3.00
C THR A 176 7.91 2.97 4.06
N ASN A 177 8.38 4.14 4.46
CA ASN A 177 7.60 5.10 5.22
C ASN A 177 6.26 5.40 4.53
N PRO A 178 5.16 5.55 5.28
CA PRO A 178 3.87 5.92 4.72
C PRO A 178 3.95 7.29 4.03
N THR A 179 3.05 7.52 3.07
CA THR A 179 2.99 8.78 2.31
C THR A 179 2.61 9.99 3.17
N SER A 180 2.12 9.75 4.39
CA SER A 180 1.64 10.76 5.34
C SER A 180 2.70 11.30 6.30
N ILE A 181 3.97 10.86 6.22
CA ILE A 181 5.04 11.31 7.12
C ILE A 181 6.11 12.17 6.42
N PRO A 182 6.90 12.99 7.16
CA PRO A 182 7.78 14.02 6.58
C PRO A 182 8.86 13.52 5.61
N ILE A 183 9.22 12.23 5.69
CA ILE A 183 10.09 11.57 4.71
C ILE A 183 9.31 10.41 4.09
N ALA A 184 8.24 10.77 3.37
CA ALA A 184 7.38 9.84 2.65
C ALA A 184 8.19 8.95 1.71
N ASN A 185 7.81 7.68 1.61
CA ASN A 185 8.37 6.70 0.68
C ASN A 185 9.88 6.41 0.86
N ALA A 186 10.51 6.87 1.94
CA ALA A 186 11.87 6.42 2.26
C ALA A 186 11.87 4.92 2.54
N VAL A 187 12.82 4.21 1.93
CA VAL A 187 13.04 2.79 2.17
C VAL A 187 13.57 2.61 3.59
N VAL A 188 12.83 1.83 4.39
CA VAL A 188 13.19 1.53 5.78
C VAL A 188 13.63 0.07 5.97
N TYR A 189 13.31 -0.78 4.99
CA TYR A 189 13.70 -2.18 4.96
C TYR A 189 13.61 -2.68 3.52
N THR A 190 14.59 -3.46 3.05
CA THR A 190 14.51 -4.08 1.72
C THR A 190 15.35 -5.34 1.65
N THR A 191 14.81 -6.39 1.04
CA THR A 191 15.57 -7.56 0.62
C THR A 191 16.03 -7.45 -0.83
N PHE A 192 15.54 -6.46 -1.59
CA PHE A 192 16.00 -6.27 -2.96
C PHE A 192 17.49 -5.96 -2.99
N GLY A 193 18.24 -6.72 -3.78
CA GLY A 193 19.65 -6.44 -4.03
C GLY A 193 19.86 -5.21 -4.92
N THR A 194 21.10 -4.75 -5.02
CA THR A 194 21.49 -3.70 -5.97
C THR A 194 21.63 -4.28 -7.39
N GLY A 195 21.12 -3.58 -8.41
CA GLY A 195 21.25 -3.97 -9.82
C GLY A 195 19.97 -3.72 -10.63
N SER A 196 20.04 -3.87 -11.95
CA SER A 196 18.89 -3.81 -12.85
C SER A 196 18.93 -4.95 -13.88
N PRO A 197 18.04 -5.96 -13.77
CA PRO A 197 17.08 -6.16 -12.69
C PRO A 197 17.78 -6.46 -11.35
N PRO A 198 17.16 -6.14 -10.20
CA PRO A 198 17.72 -6.51 -8.90
C PRO A 198 17.78 -8.05 -8.78
N PRO A 199 18.79 -8.60 -8.07
CA PRO A 199 18.80 -10.00 -7.67
C PRO A 199 17.48 -10.40 -7.02
N PHE A 200 17.01 -11.61 -7.31
CA PHE A 200 15.71 -12.11 -6.84
C PHE A 200 15.92 -13.34 -5.97
N HIS A 201 15.63 -13.22 -4.67
CA HIS A 201 16.02 -14.22 -3.67
C HIS A 201 15.27 -15.55 -3.84
N PRO A 202 15.99 -16.68 -4.03
CA PRO A 202 15.35 -17.99 -4.06
C PRO A 202 14.87 -18.40 -2.67
N LEU A 203 13.71 -19.06 -2.62
CA LEU A 203 13.21 -19.72 -1.43
C LEU A 203 14.18 -20.84 -1.05
N VAL A 204 14.41 -21.00 0.24
CA VAL A 204 15.14 -22.16 0.78
C VAL A 204 14.16 -23.23 1.25
N GLY A 205 12.91 -22.86 1.48
CA GLY A 205 11.79 -23.78 1.62
C GLY A 205 10.45 -23.07 1.48
N GLY A 206 9.39 -23.85 1.24
CA GLY A 206 8.06 -23.34 0.89
C GLY A 206 7.73 -23.54 -0.58
N ASN A 207 6.65 -22.91 -1.03
CA ASN A 207 6.16 -22.99 -2.40
C ASN A 207 5.30 -21.75 -2.75
N ILE A 208 5.42 -21.28 -3.98
CA ILE A 208 4.65 -20.21 -4.60
C ILE A 208 3.98 -20.79 -5.84
N ILE A 209 2.71 -20.46 -6.04
CA ILE A 209 1.92 -20.91 -7.18
C ILE A 209 1.33 -19.69 -7.87
N LEU A 210 1.61 -19.59 -9.16
CA LEU A 210 0.91 -18.67 -10.05
C LEU A 210 -0.28 -19.40 -10.69
N HIS A 211 -1.48 -19.07 -10.23
CA HIS A 211 -2.70 -19.70 -10.70
C HIS A 211 -3.21 -19.02 -11.96
N LYS A 212 -3.58 -19.83 -12.95
CA LYS A 212 -4.17 -19.41 -14.23
C LYS A 212 -3.30 -18.37 -14.94
N PRO A 213 -2.39 -18.73 -15.85
CA PRO A 213 -1.44 -17.78 -16.45
C PRO A 213 -2.08 -16.85 -17.51
N ASN A 214 -3.19 -16.18 -17.16
CA ASN A 214 -3.81 -15.11 -17.93
C ASN A 214 -3.60 -13.78 -17.17
N PRO A 215 -2.55 -13.02 -17.52
CA PRO A 215 -2.15 -11.84 -16.77
C PRO A 215 -3.29 -10.87 -16.49
N SER A 216 -3.62 -10.71 -15.22
CA SER A 216 -4.53 -9.72 -14.69
C SER A 216 -3.74 -8.69 -13.91
N THR A 217 -4.05 -7.42 -14.13
CA THR A 217 -3.30 -6.34 -13.50
C THR A 217 -4.25 -5.22 -13.11
N MET A 218 -3.85 -4.43 -12.13
CA MET A 218 -4.47 -3.13 -11.86
C MET A 218 -4.07 -2.05 -12.89
N GLY A 219 -3.45 -2.44 -14.01
CA GLY A 219 -2.79 -1.52 -14.94
C GLY A 219 -1.38 -1.16 -14.48
N SER A 220 -1.00 0.11 -14.59
CA SER A 220 0.34 0.59 -14.26
C SER A 220 0.56 0.66 -12.73
N ILE A 221 1.61 -0.01 -12.24
CA ILE A 221 2.15 0.24 -10.90
C ILE A 221 2.85 1.61 -10.90
N ASN A 222 2.49 2.48 -9.95
CA ASN A 222 3.12 3.78 -9.77
C ASN A 222 3.34 4.09 -8.28
N ASN A 223 3.92 5.24 -7.96
CA ASN A 223 4.20 5.64 -6.58
C ASN A 223 2.95 5.91 -5.73
N GLU A 224 1.75 5.94 -6.34
CA GLU A 224 0.49 6.11 -5.63
C GLU A 224 -0.11 4.74 -5.26
N SER A 225 -0.15 3.79 -6.21
CA SER A 225 -0.69 2.45 -6.01
C SER A 225 0.30 1.50 -5.33
N CYS A 226 1.60 1.75 -5.47
CA CYS A 226 2.66 0.99 -4.83
C CYS A 226 3.80 1.93 -4.37
N PRO A 227 3.62 2.68 -3.28
CA PRO A 227 4.64 3.63 -2.82
C PRO A 227 5.97 2.96 -2.41
N ALA A 228 5.91 1.69 -2.02
CA ALA A 228 7.07 0.90 -1.66
C ALA A 228 7.73 0.20 -2.86
N PHE A 229 7.30 0.47 -4.09
CA PHE A 229 7.90 -0.12 -5.27
C PHE A 229 9.41 0.14 -5.31
N PRO A 230 10.25 -0.86 -5.56
CA PRO A 230 11.70 -0.66 -5.69
C PRO A 230 11.95 0.21 -6.93
N ALA A 231 12.19 1.49 -6.70
CA ALA A 231 12.51 2.46 -7.74
C ALA A 231 13.91 2.18 -8.31
N VAL A 232 14.04 1.12 -9.11
CA VAL A 232 15.21 0.88 -9.96
C VAL A 232 15.07 1.64 -11.30
N LEU A 233 13.98 2.39 -11.51
CA LEU A 233 13.72 3.16 -12.73
C LEU A 233 13.29 4.60 -12.46
N ASN A 234 14.12 5.37 -11.75
CA ASN A 234 14.00 6.83 -11.79
C ASN A 234 15.35 7.50 -12.10
N THR A 235 15.99 7.06 -13.19
CA THR A 235 17.04 7.82 -13.89
C THR A 235 16.59 8.24 -15.29
N GLY A 236 15.28 8.48 -15.46
CA GLY A 236 14.71 9.09 -16.65
C GLY A 236 14.25 10.51 -16.38
N THR A 237 15.03 11.47 -16.88
CA THR A 237 14.72 12.89 -17.15
C THR A 237 14.53 13.85 -15.97
N ASN A 238 15.59 14.63 -15.69
CA ASN A 238 15.64 16.05 -16.08
C ASN A 238 16.98 16.34 -16.75
#